data_AF-A0A3M1M764-F1
#
_entry.id   AF-A0A3M1M764-F1
#
_cell.length_a   1.000
_cell.length_b   1.000
_cell.length_c   1.000
_cell.angle_alpha   90.00
_cell.angle_beta   90.00
_cell.angle_gamma   90.00
#
_symmetry.space_group_name_H-M   'P 1'
#
loop_
_entity.id
_entity.type
_entity.pdbx_description
1 polymer ?
#
loop_
_entity_poly.entity_id
_entity_poly.type
_entity_poly.pdbx_seq_one_letter_code
_entity_poly.pdbx_strand_id
1 'polypeptide(L)'
;MQTGSPAGSPTGTGRPTGTGQAADTAGTADPAAEAPVAAAAETAAGTPADTEADAALAARLQGLSLSVVIPAYNEEGAVAETVAEIRAALDPWPIDYEIIVVDDGSSDNTRAAAEATGVTVDANPVNIGYGAA
;
A
#
# COMPACT_ATOMS: atom_id res chain seq x y z
N MET A 1 63.80 -59.16 11.92
CA MET A 1 63.85 -59.25 10.45
C MET A 1 63.12 -58.03 9.90
N GLN A 2 63.71 -57.42 8.87
CA GLN A 2 63.48 -56.06 8.40
C GLN A 2 62.01 -55.71 8.10
N THR A 3 61.55 -54.60 8.68
CA THR A 3 60.44 -53.78 8.19
C THR A 3 61.01 -52.66 7.34
N GLY A 4 60.51 -52.44 6.13
CA GLY A 4 60.88 -51.27 5.33
C GLY A 4 60.22 -51.21 3.97
N SER A 5 59.33 -50.24 3.77
CA SER A 5 59.24 -49.46 2.53
C SER A 5 58.49 -48.14 2.78
N PRO A 6 58.81 -47.07 2.04
CA PRO A 6 58.98 -45.75 2.62
C PRO A 6 57.91 -44.72 2.23
N ALA A 7 58.03 -43.55 2.88
CA ALA A 7 57.20 -42.36 2.79
C ALA A 7 57.14 -41.67 1.42
N GLY A 8 56.06 -40.92 1.21
CA GLY A 8 55.90 -39.87 0.20
C GLY A 8 54.68 -38.98 0.48
N SER A 9 54.90 -37.84 1.14
CA SER A 9 54.03 -36.64 1.14
C SER A 9 54.28 -35.82 -0.16
N PRO A 10 53.54 -34.75 -0.56
CA PRO A 10 52.63 -33.89 0.22
C PRO A 10 51.35 -33.34 -0.48
N THR A 11 50.49 -32.73 0.33
CA THR A 11 49.64 -31.53 0.13
C THR A 11 49.04 -31.23 -1.26
N GLY A 12 47.71 -31.32 -1.37
CA GLY A 12 46.91 -30.73 -2.44
C GLY A 12 45.72 -29.95 -1.86
N THR A 13 45.91 -28.65 -1.64
CA THR A 13 44.86 -27.66 -1.40
C THR A 13 44.11 -27.41 -2.71
N GLY A 14 42.79 -27.58 -2.72
CA GLY A 14 41.98 -27.18 -3.87
C GLY A 14 40.54 -27.65 -3.78
N ARG A 15 39.68 -26.82 -3.19
CA ARG A 15 38.23 -26.98 -3.27
C ARG A 15 37.72 -26.03 -4.36
N PRO A 16 37.37 -26.49 -5.57
CA PRO A 16 36.55 -25.69 -6.46
C PRO A 16 35.08 -25.81 -6.03
N THR A 17 34.56 -24.80 -5.34
CA THR A 17 33.12 -24.64 -5.14
C THR A 17 32.51 -23.94 -6.35
N GLY A 18 31.64 -24.65 -7.06
CA GLY A 18 30.44 -24.11 -7.69
C GLY A 18 30.62 -23.15 -8.86
N THR A 19 30.56 -23.67 -10.08
CA THR A 19 30.01 -22.96 -11.23
C THR A 19 28.51 -23.26 -11.35
N GLY A 20 27.72 -22.20 -11.53
CA GLY A 20 26.26 -22.19 -11.68
C GLY A 20 25.69 -21.09 -10.77
N GLN A 21 24.92 -20.11 -11.23
CA GLN A 21 23.98 -20.06 -12.34
C GLN A 21 23.44 -18.61 -12.49
N ALA A 22 23.08 -18.23 -13.72
CA ALA A 22 22.14 -17.17 -14.14
C ALA A 22 22.31 -15.74 -13.56
N ALA A 23 22.73 -14.76 -14.34
CA ALA A 23 21.95 -14.02 -15.35
C ALA A 23 20.94 -13.04 -14.73
N ASP A 24 21.07 -11.79 -15.17
CA ASP A 24 20.13 -10.69 -15.14
C ASP A 24 20.04 -9.83 -13.86
N THR A 25 20.78 -8.72 -13.85
CA THR A 25 20.49 -7.57 -13.00
C THR A 25 20.09 -6.40 -13.90
N ALA A 26 18.84 -6.44 -14.36
CA ALA A 26 18.17 -5.29 -14.92
C ALA A 26 17.80 -4.29 -13.80
N GLY A 27 17.91 -3.00 -14.12
CA GLY A 27 17.05 -1.97 -13.55
C GLY A 27 17.53 -1.32 -12.26
N THR A 28 18.34 -0.27 -12.41
CA THR A 28 18.47 0.80 -11.40
C THR A 28 17.08 1.32 -11.05
N ALA A 29 16.71 1.20 -9.77
CA ALA A 29 15.48 1.72 -9.21
C ALA A 29 15.33 3.23 -9.46
N ASP A 30 14.17 3.64 -9.96
CA ASP A 30 13.74 5.04 -10.03
C ASP A 30 13.16 5.44 -8.67
N PRO A 31 13.68 6.46 -7.97
CA PRO A 31 13.18 6.87 -6.66
C PRO A 31 12.02 7.85 -6.83
N ALA A 32 10.80 7.34 -6.92
CA ALA A 32 9.60 8.17 -6.86
C ALA A 32 8.45 7.44 -6.15
N ALA A 33 8.63 7.19 -4.85
CA ALA A 33 7.50 7.01 -3.95
C ALA A 33 7.53 8.21 -3.01
N GLU A 34 6.90 9.31 -3.44
CA GLU A 34 6.59 10.40 -2.52
C GLU A 34 5.65 9.86 -1.44
N ALA A 35 6.13 9.92 -0.20
CA ALA A 35 5.43 9.51 1.00
C ALA A 35 4.05 10.18 1.09
N PRO A 36 3.04 9.54 1.71
CA PRO A 36 1.72 10.14 1.83
C PRO A 36 1.86 11.45 2.60
N VAL A 37 1.31 12.51 2.00
CA VAL A 37 1.14 13.80 2.67
C VAL A 37 0.18 13.53 3.81
N ALA A 38 0.72 13.44 5.03
CA ALA A 38 -0.06 13.32 6.26
C ALA A 38 -1.04 14.51 6.32
N ALA A 39 -2.28 14.26 5.89
CA ALA A 39 -3.37 15.19 6.08
C ALA A 39 -3.73 15.12 7.57
N ALA A 40 -3.10 16.01 8.34
CA ALA A 40 -3.58 16.36 9.66
C ALA A 40 -4.96 17.02 9.49
N ALA A 41 -6.01 16.20 9.46
CA ALA A 41 -7.38 16.67 9.57
C ALA A 41 -7.68 16.96 11.04
N GLU A 42 -7.17 18.07 11.55
CA GLU A 42 -7.88 18.73 12.65
C GLU A 42 -9.18 19.29 12.05
N THR A 43 -10.32 18.64 12.25
CA THR A 43 -11.63 19.32 12.12
C THR A 43 -12.70 18.68 12.99
N ALA A 44 -13.37 19.58 13.69
CA ALA A 44 -14.53 19.37 14.54
C ALA A 44 -15.67 18.65 13.82
N ALA A 45 -16.31 17.73 14.54
CA ALA A 45 -17.61 17.17 14.21
C ALA A 45 -18.67 18.30 14.17
N GLY A 46 -18.90 18.88 12.99
CA GLY A 46 -19.93 19.86 12.73
C GLY A 46 -20.86 19.34 11.63
N THR A 47 -22.17 19.40 11.88
CA THR A 47 -23.16 19.22 10.82
C THR A 47 -23.07 20.45 9.89
N PRO A 48 -23.31 20.37 8.56
CA PRO A 48 -23.23 21.52 7.64
C PRO A 48 -24.32 22.58 7.86
N ALA A 49 -24.89 22.63 9.06
CA ALA A 49 -25.95 23.55 9.46
C ALA A 49 -25.43 24.69 10.35
N ASP A 50 -24.12 24.76 10.65
CA ASP A 50 -23.60 25.77 11.58
C ASP A 50 -23.33 27.12 10.90
N THR A 51 -23.15 27.18 9.56
CA THR A 51 -22.87 28.42 8.81
C THR A 51 -23.71 28.57 7.53
N GLU A 52 -24.02 29.82 7.13
CA GLU A 52 -24.64 30.12 5.82
C GLU A 52 -23.82 29.62 4.61
N ALA A 53 -22.49 29.57 4.76
CA ALA A 53 -21.58 29.05 3.75
C ALA A 53 -21.78 27.53 3.52
N ASP A 54 -21.98 26.77 4.60
CA ASP A 54 -22.21 25.33 4.53
C ASP A 54 -23.57 25.02 3.91
N ALA A 55 -24.60 25.82 4.23
CA ALA A 55 -25.91 25.71 3.60
C ALA A 55 -25.85 26.00 2.08
N ALA A 56 -25.08 27.01 1.67
CA ALA A 56 -24.89 27.31 0.25
C ALA A 56 -24.13 26.20 -0.49
N LEU A 57 -23.12 25.60 0.15
CA LEU A 57 -22.41 24.45 -0.40
C LEU A 57 -23.33 23.22 -0.49
N ALA A 58 -24.08 22.91 0.57
CA ALA A 58 -25.04 21.81 0.59
C ALA A 58 -26.06 21.93 -0.56
N ALA A 59 -26.60 23.13 -0.82
CA ALA A 59 -27.49 23.38 -1.94
C ALA A 59 -26.83 23.14 -3.31
N ARG A 60 -25.53 23.43 -3.44
CA ARG A 60 -24.77 23.17 -4.67
C ARG A 60 -24.41 21.70 -4.88
N LEU A 61 -24.35 20.92 -3.81
CA LEU A 61 -24.06 19.47 -3.87
C LEU A 61 -25.32 18.64 -4.14
N GLN A 62 -26.52 19.20 -3.97
CA GLN A 62 -27.78 18.49 -4.25
C GLN A 62 -27.82 17.93 -5.68
N GLY A 63 -28.02 16.61 -5.78
CA GLY A 63 -28.11 15.89 -7.05
C GLY A 63 -26.76 15.53 -7.70
N LEU A 64 -25.64 15.79 -7.02
CA LEU A 64 -24.32 15.26 -7.39
C LEU A 64 -24.04 13.94 -6.65
N SER A 65 -23.05 13.22 -7.17
CA SER A 65 -22.48 12.04 -6.51
C SER A 65 -20.96 12.18 -6.42
N LEU A 66 -20.36 11.62 -5.37
CA LEU A 66 -18.92 11.69 -5.09
C LEU A 66 -18.32 10.29 -5.01
N SER A 67 -17.27 10.02 -5.79
CA SER A 67 -16.46 8.81 -5.64
C SER A 67 -15.14 9.16 -4.97
N VAL A 68 -14.86 8.52 -3.83
CA VAL A 68 -13.59 8.66 -3.10
C VAL A 68 -12.74 7.43 -3.35
N VAL A 69 -11.62 7.61 -4.04
CA VAL A 69 -10.68 6.53 -4.35
C VAL A 69 -9.46 6.64 -3.44
N ILE A 70 -9.16 5.57 -2.71
CA ILE A 70 -8.06 5.50 -1.73
C ILE A 70 -7.05 4.45 -2.20
N PRO A 71 -5.91 4.85 -2.79
CA PRO A 71 -4.82 3.90 -3.02
C PRO A 71 -4.25 3.47 -1.68
N ALA A 72 -4.04 2.17 -1.49
CA ALA A 72 -3.52 1.60 -0.25
C ALA A 72 -2.39 0.61 -0.53
N TYR A 73 -1.27 0.77 0.16
CA TYR A 73 -0.13 -0.15 0.11
C TYR A 73 0.52 -0.27 1.49
N ASN A 74 0.43 -1.45 2.11
CA ASN A 74 0.91 -1.72 3.47
C ASN A 74 0.37 -0.74 4.55
N GLU A 75 -0.94 -0.50 4.54
CA GLU A 75 -1.68 0.39 5.42
C GLU A 75 -2.62 -0.36 6.39
N GLU A 76 -2.29 -1.59 6.80
CA GLU A 76 -3.19 -2.42 7.66
C GLU A 76 -3.64 -1.74 8.95
N GLY A 77 -2.83 -0.81 9.49
CA GLY A 77 -3.12 -0.05 10.71
C GLY A 77 -3.91 1.25 10.49
N ALA A 78 -4.05 1.73 9.26
CA ALA A 78 -4.59 3.06 8.97
C ALA A 78 -5.87 3.02 8.12
N VAL A 79 -5.97 2.07 7.18
CA VAL A 79 -7.06 2.06 6.17
C VAL A 79 -8.46 2.09 6.78
N ALA A 80 -8.67 1.42 7.91
CA ALA A 80 -9.96 1.41 8.59
C ALA A 80 -10.29 2.76 9.25
N GLU A 81 -9.31 3.44 9.82
CA GLU A 81 -9.46 4.77 10.42
C GLU A 81 -9.74 5.81 9.34
N THR A 82 -8.98 5.79 8.24
CA THR A 82 -9.20 6.67 7.09
C THR A 82 -10.61 6.55 6.53
N VAL A 83 -11.13 5.33 6.36
CA VAL A 83 -12.52 5.12 5.92
C VAL A 83 -13.51 5.71 6.92
N ALA A 84 -13.28 5.54 8.22
CA ALA A 84 -14.15 6.08 9.26
C ALA A 84 -14.17 7.62 9.27
N GLU A 85 -13.00 8.25 9.13
CA GLU A 85 -12.87 9.71 9.05
C GLU A 85 -13.56 10.28 7.82
N ILE A 86 -13.41 9.63 6.65
CA ILE A 86 -14.08 10.06 5.42
C ILE A 86 -15.60 9.99 5.58
N ARG A 87 -16.14 8.90 6.16
CA ARG A 87 -17.58 8.80 6.43
C ARG A 87 -18.03 9.90 7.39
N ALA A 88 -17.31 10.12 8.49
CA ALA A 88 -17.63 11.17 9.45
C ALA A 88 -17.64 12.57 8.82
N ALA A 89 -16.76 12.82 7.84
CA ALA A 89 -16.70 14.07 7.11
C ALA A 89 -17.81 14.21 6.05
N LEU A 90 -18.26 13.12 5.42
CA LEU A 90 -19.22 13.13 4.30
C LEU A 90 -20.68 12.91 4.73
N ASP A 91 -20.94 12.09 5.75
CA ASP A 91 -22.28 11.79 6.29
C ASP A 91 -23.13 13.02 6.61
N PRO A 92 -22.55 14.15 7.07
CA PRO A 92 -23.34 15.35 7.33
C PRO A 92 -23.89 16.03 6.05
N TRP A 93 -23.30 15.78 4.88
CA TRP A 93 -23.61 16.48 3.64
C TRP A 93 -24.70 15.75 2.83
N PRO A 94 -25.56 16.48 2.10
CA PRO A 94 -26.59 15.89 1.25
C PRO A 94 -26.01 15.46 -0.11
N ILE A 95 -24.99 14.61 -0.09
CA ILE A 95 -24.34 14.05 -1.28
C ILE A 95 -24.28 12.53 -1.19
N ASP A 96 -24.68 11.85 -2.25
CA ASP A 96 -24.47 10.41 -2.36
C ASP A 96 -22.98 10.16 -2.63
N TYR A 97 -22.35 9.28 -1.87
CA TYR A 97 -20.94 8.98 -2.05
C TYR A 97 -20.62 7.49 -2.00
N GLU A 98 -19.54 7.10 -2.66
CA GLU A 98 -18.92 5.78 -2.55
C GLU A 98 -17.45 5.92 -2.14
N ILE A 99 -16.94 4.91 -1.46
CA ILE A 99 -15.53 4.79 -1.10
C ILE A 99 -15.00 3.52 -1.75
N ILE A 100 -13.92 3.66 -2.51
CA ILE A 100 -13.24 2.58 -3.21
C ILE A 100 -11.79 2.55 -2.73
N VAL A 101 -11.39 1.45 -2.10
CA VAL A 101 -9.98 1.22 -1.74
C VAL A 101 -9.32 0.43 -2.85
N VAL A 102 -8.18 0.90 -3.34
CA VAL A 102 -7.39 0.22 -4.36
C VAL A 102 -6.13 -0.32 -3.69
N ASP A 103 -6.10 -1.62 -3.42
CA ASP A 103 -4.94 -2.32 -2.87
C ASP A 103 -3.89 -2.56 -3.97
N ASP A 104 -2.80 -1.79 -3.93
CA ASP A 104 -1.72 -1.81 -4.92
C ASP A 104 -0.64 -2.84 -4.56
N GLY A 105 -1.06 -4.09 -4.36
CA GLY A 105 -0.18 -5.22 -4.11
C GLY A 105 0.42 -5.25 -2.70
N SER A 106 -0.36 -4.92 -1.67
CA SER A 106 0.09 -4.99 -0.27
C SER A 106 0.56 -6.40 0.11
N SER A 107 1.56 -6.44 1.00
CA SER A 107 2.14 -7.68 1.54
C SER A 107 1.68 -8.01 2.96
N ASP A 108 0.88 -7.12 3.54
CA ASP A 108 0.30 -7.21 4.89
C ASP A 108 -1.23 -7.41 4.85
N ASN A 109 -1.94 -7.14 5.95
CA ASN A 109 -3.39 -7.32 6.00
C ASN A 109 -4.21 -6.12 5.49
N THR A 110 -3.62 -5.18 4.73
CA THR A 110 -4.30 -3.97 4.24
C THR A 110 -5.63 -4.28 3.55
N ARG A 111 -5.64 -5.25 2.65
CA ARG A 111 -6.86 -5.67 1.94
C ARG A 111 -7.96 -6.14 2.89
N ALA A 112 -7.61 -7.04 3.81
CA ALA A 112 -8.55 -7.59 4.76
C ALA A 112 -9.09 -6.51 5.71
N ALA A 113 -8.23 -5.58 6.13
CA ALA A 113 -8.62 -4.43 6.94
C ALA A 113 -9.58 -3.50 6.19
N ALA A 114 -9.34 -3.23 4.90
CA ALA A 114 -10.22 -2.44 4.06
C ALA A 114 -11.58 -3.12 3.83
N GLU A 115 -11.60 -4.40 3.47
CA GLU A 115 -12.83 -5.19 3.25
C GLU A 115 -13.71 -5.22 4.51
N ALA A 116 -13.11 -5.29 5.69
CA ALA A 116 -13.82 -5.29 6.97
C ALA A 116 -14.61 -3.99 7.23
N THR A 117 -14.30 -2.89 6.53
CA THR A 117 -15.04 -1.62 6.65
C THR A 117 -16.33 -1.57 5.83
N GLY A 118 -16.54 -2.56 4.94
CA GLY A 118 -17.70 -2.66 4.05
C GLY A 118 -17.66 -1.73 2.84
N VAL A 119 -16.49 -1.18 2.49
CA VAL A 119 -16.26 -0.41 1.26
C VAL A 119 -15.98 -1.34 0.08
N THR A 120 -16.06 -0.80 -1.14
CA THR A 120 -15.58 -1.52 -2.33
C THR A 120 -14.06 -1.58 -2.27
N VAL A 121 -13.48 -2.77 -2.46
CA VAL A 121 -12.04 -2.95 -2.53
C VAL A 121 -11.71 -3.53 -3.90
N ASP A 122 -10.93 -2.79 -4.68
CA ASP A 122 -10.30 -3.29 -5.90
C ASP A 122 -8.85 -3.63 -5.59
N ALA A 123 -8.35 -4.75 -6.13
CA ALA A 123 -7.05 -5.25 -5.74
C ALA A 123 -6.26 -5.70 -6.95
N ASN A 124 -5.11 -5.06 -7.15
CA ASN A 124 -4.24 -5.41 -8.25
C ASN A 124 -3.29 -6.54 -7.83
N PRO A 125 -3.07 -7.58 -8.67
CA PRO A 125 -2.27 -8.75 -8.29
C PRO A 125 -0.77 -8.45 -8.12
N VAL A 126 -0.29 -7.30 -8.61
CA VAL A 126 1.09 -6.83 -8.51
C VAL A 126 1.07 -5.30 -8.40
N ASN A 127 1.93 -4.69 -7.58
CA ASN A 127 2.09 -3.23 -7.58
C ASN A 127 2.56 -2.77 -8.96
N ILE A 128 1.74 -2.01 -9.69
CA ILE A 128 2.06 -1.55 -11.06
C ILE A 128 2.56 -0.10 -11.09
N GLY A 129 2.72 0.53 -9.92
CA GLY A 129 3.13 1.91 -9.76
C GLY A 129 1.98 2.90 -9.98
N TYR A 130 2.18 4.12 -9.45
CA TYR A 130 1.22 5.22 -9.59
C TYR A 130 0.96 5.55 -11.06
N GLY A 131 -0.27 5.31 -11.54
CA GLY A 131 -0.73 5.72 -12.86
C GLY A 131 -1.19 4.61 -13.80
N ALA A 132 -1.19 3.35 -13.37
CA ALA A 132 -1.83 2.29 -14.12
C ALA A 132 -3.22 2.00 -13.53
N ALA A 133 -4.22 2.70 -14.06
CA ALA A 133 -5.64 2.42 -13.89
C ALA A 133 -6.19 1.77 -15.17
#